data_AF-A0A494RNE3-F1
#
_entry.id   AF-A0A494RNE3-F1
#
_cell.length_a   1.000
_cell.length_b   1.000
_cell.length_c   1.000
_cell.angle_alpha   90.00
_cell.angle_beta   90.00
_cell.angle_gamma   90.00
#
_symmetry.space_group_name_H-M   'P 1'
#
loop_
_entity.id
_entity.type
_entity.pdbx_description
1 polymer ?
#
loop_
_entity_poly.entity_id
_entity_poly.type
_entity_poly.pdbx_seq_one_letter_code
_entity_poly.pdbx_strand_id
1 'polypeptide(L)'
;MLFLLNDVVFDLDEACPAPSHDVRRFETLSFDYVLEMGCELFAEDPLLHRNDPARARRLAWLIAHRTEGVNAALFAAPDAGCPPELVEPRFCGLPEPIMRQLHARAAHGRLSAVAADKAVWGRMAA
;
A
#
# COMPACT_ATOMS: atom_id res chain seq x y z
N MET A 1 -0.57 12.86 3.45
CA MET A 1 -0.33 11.81 4.45
C MET A 1 0.56 10.78 3.80
N LEU A 2 1.63 10.37 4.46
CA LEU A 2 2.50 9.32 3.92
C LEU A 2 1.87 7.94 4.10
N PHE A 3 1.99 7.09 3.08
CA PHE A 3 1.51 5.71 3.11
C PHE A 3 2.55 4.76 2.50
N LEU A 4 2.95 3.72 3.23
CA LEU A 4 3.86 2.69 2.73
C LEU A 4 3.06 1.58 2.05
N LEU A 5 3.32 1.31 0.78
CA LEU A 5 2.79 0.13 0.09
C LEU A 5 3.96 -0.72 -0.40
N ASN A 6 4.09 -1.93 0.18
CA ASN A 6 5.25 -2.81 0.04
C ASN A 6 6.55 -2.09 0.41
N ASP A 7 7.23 -1.49 -0.57
CA ASP A 7 8.46 -0.72 -0.37
C ASP A 7 8.46 0.68 -1.01
N VAL A 8 7.31 1.13 -1.49
CA VAL A 8 7.12 2.48 -2.02
C VAL A 8 6.34 3.30 -1.01
N VAL A 9 6.83 4.52 -0.73
CA VAL A 9 6.11 5.49 0.11
C VAL A 9 5.41 6.49 -0.79
N PHE A 10 4.09 6.56 -0.69
CA PHE A 10 3.27 7.55 -1.38
C PHE A 10 2.96 8.72 -0.45
N ASP A 11 2.99 9.94 -0.98
CA ASP A 11 2.26 11.05 -0.38
C ASP A 11 0.84 11.08 -0.94
N LEU A 12 -0.14 10.90 -0.07
CA LEU A 12 -1.55 10.88 -0.40
C LEU A 12 -2.20 12.27 -0.36
N ASP A 13 -1.52 13.31 0.14
CA ASP A 13 -2.01 14.69 0.06
C ASP A 13 -1.68 15.33 -1.30
N GLU A 14 -0.69 14.79 -1.99
CA GLU A 14 -0.40 15.15 -3.37
C GLU A 14 -1.56 14.63 -4.24
N ALA A 15 -2.39 15.55 -4.73
CA ALA A 15 -3.69 15.30 -5.34
C ALA A 15 -3.77 13.95 -6.07
N CYS A 16 -4.50 13.01 -5.48
CA CYS A 16 -4.80 11.74 -6.13
C CYS A 16 -5.50 12.05 -7.47
N PRO A 17 -5.00 11.56 -8.62
CA PRO A 17 -5.58 11.84 -9.92
C PRO A 17 -6.91 11.10 -10.16
N ALA A 18 -7.56 10.58 -9.11
CA ALA A 18 -8.93 10.13 -9.24
C ALA A 18 -9.77 11.35 -9.67
N PRO A 19 -10.44 11.32 -10.83
CA PRO A 19 -11.30 12.41 -11.22
C PRO A 19 -12.31 12.63 -10.10
N SER A 20 -12.57 13.90 -9.76
CA SER A 20 -13.41 14.35 -8.64
C SER A 20 -14.82 13.73 -8.57
N HIS A 21 -15.23 12.98 -9.58
CA HIS A 21 -16.47 12.21 -9.65
C HIS A 21 -16.38 10.78 -9.09
N ASP A 22 -15.18 10.19 -8.99
CA ASP A 22 -14.99 8.80 -8.53
C ASP A 22 -14.99 8.67 -7.01
N VAL A 23 -14.65 9.73 -6.26
CA VAL A 23 -14.56 9.70 -4.80
C VAL A 23 -15.87 9.22 -4.14
N ARG A 24 -17.02 9.69 -4.65
CA ARG A 24 -18.36 9.26 -4.17
C ARG A 24 -18.70 7.82 -4.52
N ARG A 25 -18.16 7.29 -5.62
CA ARG A 25 -18.37 5.89 -6.02
C ARG A 25 -17.61 4.94 -5.10
N PHE A 26 -16.51 5.42 -4.54
CA PHE A 26 -15.71 4.66 -3.60
C PHE A 26 -16.23 4.74 -2.17
N GLU A 27 -16.97 5.79 -1.78
CA GLU A 27 -17.60 5.98 -0.44
C GLU A 27 -18.41 4.77 0.05
N THR A 28 -19.01 4.00 -0.85
CA THR A 28 -19.83 2.83 -0.51
C THR A 28 -19.06 1.52 -0.41
N LEU A 29 -17.77 1.50 -0.75
CA LEU A 29 -16.98 0.26 -0.70
C LEU A 29 -16.65 -0.11 0.74
N SER A 30 -16.92 -1.36 1.12
CA SER A 30 -16.43 -1.92 2.37
C SER A 30 -14.92 -2.10 2.34
N PHE A 31 -14.29 -2.17 3.52
CA PHE A 31 -12.87 -2.49 3.60
C PHE A 31 -12.57 -3.88 3.01
N ASP A 32 -13.41 -4.87 3.25
CA ASP A 32 -13.26 -6.23 2.71
C ASP A 32 -13.20 -6.25 1.18
N TYR A 33 -14.01 -5.41 0.52
CA TYR A 33 -13.97 -5.28 -0.94
C TYR A 33 -12.65 -4.63 -1.42
N VAL A 34 -12.16 -3.61 -0.71
CA VAL A 34 -10.87 -2.98 -1.03
C VAL A 34 -9.71 -3.96 -0.82
N LEU A 35 -9.81 -4.82 0.19
CA LEU A 35 -8.85 -5.87 0.46
C LEU A 35 -8.82 -6.92 -0.66
N GLU A 36 -9.99 -7.45 -1.05
CA GLU A 36 -10.13 -8.41 -2.15
C GLU A 36 -9.56 -7.83 -3.45
N MET A 37 -9.95 -6.61 -3.81
CA MET A 37 -9.40 -5.90 -4.98
C MET A 37 -7.87 -5.73 -4.88
N GLY A 38 -7.34 -5.44 -3.68
CA GLY A 38 -5.89 -5.36 -3.47
C GLY A 38 -5.19 -6.69 -3.76
N CYS A 39 -5.75 -7.80 -3.27
CA CYS A 39 -5.22 -9.13 -3.55
C CYS A 39 -5.28 -9.48 -5.04
N GLU A 40 -6.39 -9.19 -5.72
CA GLU A 40 -6.52 -9.39 -7.18
C GLU A 40 -5.44 -8.62 -7.96
N LEU A 41 -5.26 -7.35 -7.64
CA LEU A 41 -4.30 -6.48 -8.31
C LEU A 41 -2.85 -6.96 -8.15
N PHE A 42 -2.48 -7.43 -6.94
CA PHE A 42 -1.13 -7.93 -6.67
C PHE A 42 -0.92 -9.38 -7.10
N ALA A 43 -1.98 -10.16 -7.22
CA ALA A 43 -1.95 -11.45 -7.89
C ALA A 43 -1.66 -11.29 -9.38
N GLU A 44 -2.28 -10.31 -10.04
CA GLU A 44 -2.00 -9.98 -11.44
C GLU A 44 -0.57 -9.46 -11.63
N ASP A 45 -0.16 -8.49 -10.81
CA ASP A 45 1.17 -7.87 -10.86
C ASP A 45 1.78 -7.71 -9.44
N PRO A 46 2.67 -8.62 -9.01
CA PRO A 46 3.34 -8.54 -7.70
C PRO A 46 4.18 -7.26 -7.52
N LEU A 47 4.55 -6.61 -8.61
CA LEU A 47 5.32 -5.36 -8.63
C LEU A 47 4.48 -4.14 -9.03
N LEU A 48 3.14 -4.22 -8.92
CA LEU A 48 2.20 -3.14 -9.26
C LEU A 48 2.61 -1.77 -8.71
N HIS A 49 3.05 -1.74 -7.45
CA HIS A 49 3.50 -0.52 -6.77
C HIS A 49 4.66 0.20 -7.45
N ARG A 50 5.41 -0.48 -8.33
CA ARG A 50 6.48 0.07 -9.18
C ARG A 50 6.05 0.20 -10.64
N ASN A 51 5.32 -0.78 -11.17
CA ASN A 51 4.94 -0.83 -12.58
C ASN A 51 3.79 0.15 -12.92
N ASP A 52 2.82 0.31 -12.02
CA ASP A 52 1.72 1.28 -12.12
C ASP A 52 1.52 2.00 -10.77
N PRO A 53 2.41 2.95 -10.43
CA PRO A 53 2.36 3.68 -9.17
C PRO A 53 1.09 4.51 -9.00
N ALA A 54 0.44 4.93 -10.10
CA ALA A 54 -0.81 5.68 -10.03
C ALA A 54 -1.96 4.79 -9.53
N ARG A 55 -2.07 3.56 -10.04
CA ARG A 55 -3.06 2.57 -9.59
C ARG A 55 -2.79 2.11 -8.17
N ALA A 56 -1.53 1.85 -7.83
CA ALA A 56 -1.10 1.51 -6.48
C ALA A 56 -1.41 2.63 -5.47
N ARG A 57 -1.18 3.90 -5.83
CA ARG A 57 -1.53 5.04 -4.99
C ARG A 57 -3.03 5.17 -4.74
N ARG A 58 -3.88 4.86 -5.74
CA ARG A 58 -5.34 4.81 -5.55
C ARG A 58 -5.74 3.74 -4.53
N LEU A 59 -5.15 2.55 -4.61
CA LEU A 59 -5.38 1.49 -3.63
C LEU A 59 -4.93 1.92 -2.21
N ALA A 60 -3.75 2.51 -2.08
CA ALA A 60 -3.26 3.05 -0.80
C ALA A 60 -4.21 4.11 -0.22
N TRP A 61 -4.71 5.02 -1.05
CA TRP A 61 -5.70 6.01 -0.64
C TRP A 61 -6.99 5.34 -0.13
N LEU A 62 -7.51 4.35 -0.84
CA LEU A 62 -8.71 3.61 -0.43
C LEU A 62 -8.53 2.91 0.91
N ILE A 63 -7.40 2.22 1.11
CA ILE A 63 -7.09 1.53 2.37
C ILE A 63 -7.09 2.54 3.52
N ALA A 64 -6.36 3.65 3.37
CA ALA A 64 -6.21 4.63 4.44
C ALA A 64 -7.54 5.35 4.78
N HIS A 65 -8.46 5.50 3.82
CA HIS A 65 -9.78 6.09 4.05
C HIS A 65 -10.82 5.09 4.58
N ARG A 66 -10.51 3.80 4.58
CA ARG A 66 -11.42 2.74 5.05
C ARG A 66 -11.01 2.15 6.39
N THR A 67 -9.77 2.32 6.81
CA THR A 67 -9.27 1.79 8.08
C THR A 67 -8.50 2.85 8.84
N GLU A 68 -9.09 3.32 9.94
CA GLU A 68 -8.47 4.31 10.80
C GLU A 68 -7.12 3.81 11.34
N GLY A 69 -6.11 4.68 11.31
CA GLY A 69 -4.77 4.38 11.84
C GLY A 69 -3.88 3.52 10.95
N VAL A 70 -4.36 3.00 9.82
CA VAL A 70 -3.53 2.26 8.86
C VAL A 70 -2.83 3.23 7.91
N ASN A 71 -1.50 3.15 7.86
CA ASN A 71 -0.66 3.90 6.92
C ASN A 71 0.46 3.04 6.30
N ALA A 72 0.41 1.72 6.49
CA ALA A 72 1.30 0.77 5.85
C ALA A 72 0.52 -0.49 5.44
N ALA A 73 0.76 -0.96 4.22
CA ALA A 73 0.22 -2.20 3.68
C ALA A 73 1.31 -3.00 2.95
N LEU A 74 1.25 -4.32 3.08
CA LEU A 74 2.04 -5.26 2.30
C LEU A 74 1.07 -6.22 1.61
N PHE A 75 1.25 -6.42 0.32
CA PHE A 75 0.62 -7.49 -0.45
C PHE A 75 1.74 -8.37 -1.00
N ALA A 76 1.89 -9.56 -0.41
CA ALA A 76 2.89 -10.54 -0.81
C ALA A 76 2.22 -11.60 -1.70
N ALA A 77 2.42 -11.49 -3.01
CA ALA A 77 2.02 -12.51 -3.96
C ALA A 77 3.19 -13.48 -4.21
N PRO A 78 2.96 -14.81 -4.25
CA PRO A 78 4.01 -15.78 -4.50
C PRO A 78 4.59 -15.66 -5.91
N ASP A 79 3.74 -15.44 -6.91
CA ASP A 79 4.09 -15.33 -8.32
C ASP A 79 3.04 -14.47 -9.06
N ALA A 80 3.39 -13.97 -10.24
CA ALA A 80 2.45 -13.27 -11.11
C ALA A 80 1.41 -14.23 -11.69
N GLY A 81 0.15 -13.82 -11.71
CA GLY A 81 -0.99 -14.64 -12.12
C GLY A 81 -1.41 -15.71 -11.10
N CYS A 82 -0.97 -15.61 -9.84
CA CYS A 82 -1.42 -16.54 -8.80
C CYS A 82 -2.92 -16.35 -8.48
N PRO A 83 -3.59 -17.34 -7.87
CA PRO A 83 -4.90 -17.11 -7.28
C PRO A 83 -4.86 -15.97 -6.24
N PRO A 84 -5.84 -15.04 -6.21
CA PRO A 84 -5.88 -13.94 -5.25
C PRO A 84 -5.84 -14.38 -3.79
N GLU A 85 -6.45 -15.53 -3.47
CA GLU A 85 -6.40 -16.13 -2.12
C GLU A 85 -5.00 -16.54 -1.65
N LEU A 86 -4.00 -16.62 -2.54
CA LEU A 86 -2.59 -16.86 -2.15
C LEU A 86 -1.81 -15.56 -1.87
N VAL A 87 -2.40 -14.40 -2.14
CA VAL A 87 -1.80 -13.12 -1.75
C VAL A 87 -2.02 -12.92 -0.26
N GLU A 88 -0.95 -12.71 0.48
CA GLU A 88 -1.01 -12.48 1.93
C GLU A 88 -0.97 -10.98 2.24
N PRO A 89 -2.12 -10.34 2.53
CA PRO A 89 -2.16 -8.93 2.88
C PRO A 89 -1.82 -8.71 4.36
N ARG A 90 -1.04 -7.68 4.65
CA ARG A 90 -0.74 -7.22 6.01
C ARG A 90 -0.92 -5.72 6.11
N PHE A 91 -1.44 -5.26 7.25
CA PHE A 91 -1.69 -3.84 7.52
C PHE A 91 -1.15 -3.46 8.90
N CYS A 92 -0.60 -2.26 9.02
CA CYS A 92 -0.31 -1.69 10.33
C CYS A 92 -0.34 -0.16 10.30
N GLY A 93 -0.41 0.42 11.51
CA GLY A 93 -0.16 1.83 11.74
C GLY A 93 1.28 2.04 12.18
N LEU A 94 1.97 2.94 11.50
CA LEU A 94 3.33 3.35 11.81
C LEU A 94 3.34 4.76 12.40
N PRO A 95 4.15 4.99 13.46
CA PRO A 95 4.37 6.33 13.98
C PRO A 95 4.94 7.25 12.91
N GLU A 96 4.49 8.51 12.92
CA GLU A 96 4.92 9.56 11.98
C GLU A 96 6.45 9.68 11.80
N PRO A 97 7.30 9.59 12.85
CA PRO A 97 8.76 9.63 12.67
C PRO A 97 9.30 8.46 11.83
N ILE A 98 8.70 7.27 11.92
CA ILE A 98 9.08 6.10 11.12
C ILE A 98 8.69 6.33 9.66
N MET A 99 7.47 6.83 9.41
CA MET A 99 7.02 7.16 8.06
C MET A 99 7.90 8.20 7.38
N ARG A 100 8.27 9.28 8.08
CA ARG A 100 9.21 10.28 7.55
C ARG A 100 10.58 9.69 7.24
N GLN A 101 11.09 8.80 8.10
CA GLN A 101 12.36 8.12 7.87
C GLN A 101 12.32 7.25 6.61
N LEU A 102 11.23 6.49 6.41
CA LEU A 102 11.03 5.66 5.22
C LEU A 102 10.93 6.52 3.97
N HIS A 103 10.14 7.60 4.01
CA HIS A 103 10.02 8.55 2.91
C HIS A 103 11.36 9.18 2.52
N ALA A 104 12.14 9.64 3.50
CA ALA A 104 13.47 10.17 3.27
C ALA A 104 14.40 9.13 2.63
N ARG A 105 14.35 7.85 3.06
CA ARG A 105 15.13 6.78 2.42
C ARG A 105 14.71 6.52 0.98
N ALA A 106 13.40 6.49 0.71
CA ALA A 106 12.85 6.31 -0.63
C ALA A 106 13.33 7.40 -1.59
N ALA A 107 13.28 8.67 -1.16
CA ALA A 107 13.75 9.82 -1.95
C ALA A 107 15.23 9.75 -2.37
N HIS A 108 16.05 8.96 -1.65
CA HIS A 108 17.47 8.74 -1.97
C HIS A 108 17.72 7.38 -2.67
N GLY A 109 16.67 6.65 -3.09
CA GLY A 109 16.79 5.33 -3.70
C GLY A 109 17.28 4.24 -2.73
N ARG A 110 17.14 4.44 -1.42
CA ARG A 110 17.66 3.55 -0.36
C ARG A 110 16.57 2.74 0.34
N LEU A 111 15.36 2.71 -0.20
CA LEU A 111 14.27 1.88 0.31
C LEU A 111 14.04 0.72 -0.66
N SER A 112 14.50 -0.47 -0.27
CA SER A 112 14.23 -1.72 -0.99
C SER A 112 13.15 -2.53 -0.26
N ALA A 113 12.57 -3.54 -0.94
CA ALA A 113 11.67 -4.51 -0.34
C ALA A 113 12.20 -5.07 0.99
N VAL A 114 13.45 -5.52 1.00
CA VAL A 114 14.11 -6.07 2.21
C VAL A 114 14.27 -5.01 3.30
N ALA A 115 14.58 -3.76 2.93
CA ALA A 115 14.77 -2.68 3.91
C ALA A 115 13.44 -2.23 4.52
N ALA A 116 12.38 -2.15 3.71
CA ALA A 116 11.02 -1.84 4.16
C ALA A 116 10.50 -2.96 5.08
N ASP A 117 10.66 -4.22 4.66
CA ASP A 117 10.23 -5.38 5.42
C ASP A 117 10.87 -5.45 6.81
N LYS A 118 12.21 -5.33 6.88
CA LYS A 118 12.91 -5.28 8.18
C LYS A 118 12.48 -4.13 9.07
N ALA A 119 12.17 -2.96 8.48
CA ALA A 119 11.82 -1.77 9.24
C ALA A 119 10.40 -1.82 9.81
N VAL A 120 9.49 -2.54 9.14
CA VAL A 120 8.04 -2.51 9.39
C VAL A 120 7.54 -3.87 9.88
N TRP A 121 7.76 -4.93 9.12
CA TRP A 121 7.15 -6.25 9.37
C TRP A 121 8.02 -7.14 10.25
N GLY A 122 9.35 -7.07 10.10
CA GLY A 122 10.29 -7.80 10.95
C GLY A 122 10.27 -7.35 12.41
N ARG A 123 9.85 -6.11 12.69
CA ARG A 123 9.64 -5.60 14.06
C ARG A 123 8.35 -6.07 14.72
N MET A 124 7.38 -6.53 13.93
CA MET A 124 6.10 -7.04 14.45
C MET A 124 6.10 -8.55 14.71
N ALA A 125 7.18 -9.24 14.38
CA ALA A 125 7.36 -10.68 14.61
C ALA A 125 8.14 -11.00 15.91
N ALA A 126 8.43 -9.99 16.75
CA ALA A 126 9.20 -10.10 17.99
C ALA A 126 8.34 -9.81 19.22
#